data_AF-A0AAV5DXH7-F1
#
_entry.id   AF-A0AAV5DXH7-F1
#
_cell.length_a   1.000
_cell.length_b   1.000
_cell.length_c   1.000
_cell.angle_alpha   90.00
_cell.angle_beta   90.00
_cell.angle_gamma   90.00
#
_symmetry.space_group_name_H-M   'P 1'
#
loop_
_entity.id
_entity.type
_entity.pdbx_description
1 polymer ?
#
loop_
_entity_poly.entity_id
_entity_poly.type
_entity_poly.pdbx_seq_one_letter_code
_entity_poly.pdbx_strand_id
1 'polypeptide(L)'
;MARSSSLTEAEAGISCFTSSLPGFQGVLKHRYSDFIVNEVARDGALVRLSSFDLPTECVDVTEAEKAAPSADADHSQTLESFRVLCGDADCNALRGLLERMSAGGDSDVSPVILSPDADKAHRSEVHNFFKTNFKFLVTDTVEHSDGVQKCIRVRLGSGAGGGRGGGGRGRKRKNMGGSGWRDDSPFDSRGSSNWSDHVGKFLRFHLYKENKDTQEALGVIGKMLGLQSRSFGFAGTKDKRAVTTQQVTVFKVQANKLAALNNRLFGIKVGNFWYMIKCILSSYVKEGLTLGQLMGNRFTITLRYCFFYLS
;
A
#
# COMPACT_ATOMS: atom_id res chain seq x y z
N MET A 1 31.00 -4.65 40.22
CA MET A 1 29.91 -4.16 39.34
C MET A 1 28.73 -3.82 40.23
N ALA A 2 28.46 -2.53 40.43
CA ALA A 2 27.30 -2.10 41.22
C ALA A 2 26.02 -2.52 40.50
N ARG A 3 25.16 -3.30 41.18
CA ARG A 3 23.78 -3.54 40.71
C ARG A 3 23.11 -2.16 40.66
N SER A 4 22.68 -1.74 39.47
CA SER A 4 21.75 -0.61 39.34
C SER A 4 20.54 -0.93 40.22
N SER A 5 20.30 -0.11 41.24
CA SER A 5 19.08 -0.17 42.03
C SER A 5 17.91 0.18 41.10
N SER A 6 16.89 -0.66 41.07
CA SER A 6 15.64 -0.36 40.37
C SER A 6 14.89 0.72 41.15
N LEU A 7 14.45 1.78 40.46
CA LEU A 7 13.61 2.84 41.02
C LEU A 7 12.35 2.24 41.67
N THR A 8 12.06 2.66 42.89
CA THR A 8 10.84 2.27 43.63
C THR A 8 9.67 3.21 43.29
N GLU A 9 8.43 2.75 43.53
CA GLU A 9 7.22 3.58 43.32
C GLU A 9 7.23 4.85 44.18
N ALA A 10 7.72 4.75 45.43
CA ALA A 10 7.83 5.88 46.34
C ALA A 10 8.82 6.94 45.84
N GLU A 11 9.97 6.54 45.29
CA GLU A 11 10.93 7.45 44.65
C GLU A 11 10.36 8.15 43.41
N ALA A 12 9.36 7.52 42.76
CA ALA A 12 8.61 8.12 41.66
C ALA A 12 7.38 8.93 42.12
N GLY A 13 7.16 9.09 43.43
CA GLY A 13 6.03 9.83 43.99
C GLY A 13 4.68 9.10 43.97
N ILE A 14 4.68 7.77 43.80
CA ILE A 14 3.48 6.93 43.78
C ILE A 14 3.35 6.25 45.16
N SER A 15 2.52 6.80 46.04
CA SER A 15 2.41 6.35 47.44
C SER A 15 1.00 6.26 48.01
N CYS A 16 -0.02 6.71 47.27
CA CYS A 16 -1.40 6.80 47.75
C CYS A 16 -2.31 5.77 47.10
N PHE A 17 -3.28 5.26 47.85
CA PHE A 17 -4.35 4.38 47.37
C PHE A 17 -5.70 5.08 47.45
N THR A 18 -6.61 4.75 46.54
CA THR A 18 -8.00 5.25 46.57
C THR A 18 -8.90 4.44 47.52
N SER A 19 -8.54 3.18 47.78
CA SER A 19 -9.27 2.26 48.65
C SER A 19 -8.54 2.08 49.98
N SER A 20 -9.29 1.88 51.05
CA SER A 20 -8.79 1.53 52.39
C SER A 20 -8.79 0.03 52.66
N LEU A 21 -9.20 -0.81 51.70
CA LEU A 21 -9.20 -2.26 51.84
C LEU A 21 -7.77 -2.81 51.98
N PRO A 22 -7.56 -3.90 52.73
CA PRO A 22 -6.26 -4.57 52.79
C PRO A 22 -5.79 -5.00 51.40
N GLY A 23 -4.50 -4.80 51.14
CA GLY A 23 -3.85 -5.31 49.93
C GLY A 23 -3.74 -6.83 49.92
N PHE A 24 -3.58 -7.39 48.72
CA PHE A 24 -3.29 -8.80 48.51
C PHE A 24 -2.15 -8.92 47.50
N GLN A 25 -1.47 -10.07 47.50
CA GLN A 25 -0.38 -10.31 46.54
C GLN A 25 -0.89 -11.03 45.30
N GLY A 26 -0.30 -10.76 44.15
CA GLY A 26 -0.58 -11.47 42.91
C GLY A 26 0.48 -11.19 41.86
N VAL A 27 0.61 -12.09 40.89
CA VAL A 27 1.57 -11.96 39.79
C VAL A 27 0.89 -11.38 38.57
N LEU A 28 1.29 -10.15 38.21
CA LEU A 28 0.87 -9.47 36.98
C LEU A 28 1.76 -9.89 35.79
N LYS A 29 1.17 -10.05 34.60
CA LYS A 29 1.88 -10.38 33.34
C LYS A 29 2.72 -11.67 33.45
N HIS A 30 2.28 -12.67 34.23
CA HIS A 30 2.96 -13.97 34.33
C HIS A 30 3.16 -14.59 32.93
N ARG A 31 2.11 -14.65 32.12
CA ARG A 31 2.19 -14.84 30.66
C ARG A 31 1.80 -13.53 29.94
N TYR A 32 2.30 -13.31 28.72
CA TYR A 32 1.89 -12.14 27.93
C TYR A 32 0.39 -12.18 27.57
N SER A 33 -0.20 -13.38 27.50
CA SER A 33 -1.63 -13.59 27.27
C SER A 33 -2.51 -13.31 28.50
N ASP A 34 -1.92 -13.13 29.69
CA ASP A 34 -2.64 -12.65 30.87
C ASP A 34 -2.91 -11.14 30.82
N PHE A 35 -2.36 -10.44 29.83
CA PHE A 35 -2.52 -9.00 29.66
C PHE A 35 -2.94 -8.69 28.23
N ILE A 36 -4.25 -8.51 28.04
CA ILE A 36 -4.85 -8.27 26.73
C ILE A 36 -5.25 -6.81 26.65
N VAL A 37 -4.89 -6.15 25.55
CA VAL A 37 -5.19 -4.74 25.30
C VAL A 37 -5.91 -4.60 23.97
N ASN A 38 -7.13 -4.10 23.98
CA ASN A 38 -7.87 -3.77 22.76
C ASN A 38 -8.07 -2.26 22.70
N GLU A 39 -7.61 -1.64 21.61
CA GLU A 39 -7.83 -0.21 21.38
C GLU A 39 -9.34 0.10 21.31
N VAL A 40 -9.74 1.25 21.85
CA VAL A 40 -11.07 1.83 21.65
C VAL A 40 -10.90 2.96 20.65
N ALA A 41 -11.44 2.77 19.45
CA ALA A 41 -11.36 3.72 18.35
C ALA A 41 -12.13 5.02 18.67
N ARG A 42 -11.96 6.05 17.83
CA ARG A 42 -12.58 7.38 18.03
C ARG A 42 -14.11 7.36 18.04
N ASP A 43 -14.71 6.40 17.36
CA ASP A 43 -16.15 6.15 17.33
C ASP A 43 -16.64 5.32 18.52
N GLY A 44 -15.77 5.02 19.49
CA GLY A 44 -16.06 4.14 20.63
C GLY A 44 -16.03 2.65 20.28
N ALA A 45 -15.79 2.29 19.01
CA ALA A 45 -15.74 0.89 18.61
C ALA A 45 -14.52 0.19 19.21
N LEU A 46 -14.75 -0.99 19.79
CA LEU A 46 -13.69 -1.80 20.33
C LEU A 46 -12.98 -2.55 19.21
N VAL A 47 -11.69 -2.29 19.03
CA VAL A 47 -10.89 -2.89 17.99
C VAL A 47 -10.61 -4.35 18.31
N ARG A 48 -11.16 -5.26 17.50
CA ARG A 48 -10.93 -6.71 17.58
C ARG A 48 -10.62 -7.26 16.20
N LEU A 49 -9.74 -8.25 16.14
CA LEU A 49 -9.47 -8.98 14.91
C LEU A 49 -10.51 -10.11 14.77
N SER A 50 -11.49 -9.93 13.88
CA SER A 50 -12.64 -10.84 13.73
C SER A 50 -12.82 -11.40 12.32
N SER A 51 -12.27 -10.76 11.30
CA SER A 51 -12.36 -11.20 9.90
C SER A 51 -11.02 -11.00 9.20
N PHE A 52 -10.71 -11.92 8.29
CA PHE A 52 -9.56 -11.85 7.39
C PHE A 52 -9.98 -11.62 5.93
N ASP A 53 -11.27 -11.41 5.72
CA ASP A 53 -11.87 -11.32 4.40
C ASP A 53 -11.45 -10.02 3.72
N LEU A 54 -11.26 -10.09 2.40
CA LEU A 54 -10.93 -8.92 1.60
C LEU A 54 -12.21 -8.09 1.37
N PRO A 55 -12.13 -6.76 1.39
CA PRO A 55 -13.27 -5.92 1.03
C PRO A 55 -13.70 -6.23 -0.41
N THR A 56 -15.00 -6.28 -0.67
CA THR A 56 -15.55 -6.52 -2.02
C THR A 56 -15.13 -5.45 -3.03
N GLU A 57 -14.77 -4.25 -2.54
CA GLU A 57 -14.17 -3.17 -3.33
C GLU A 57 -12.69 -3.38 -3.70
N CYS A 58 -12.08 -4.48 -3.26
CA CYS A 58 -10.96 -5.09 -3.99
C CYS A 58 -11.49 -5.68 -5.31
N VAL A 59 -12.14 -4.86 -6.14
CA VAL A 59 -12.16 -5.12 -7.56
C VAL A 59 -10.72 -4.83 -7.96
N ASP A 60 -9.88 -5.87 -7.94
CA ASP A 60 -8.88 -6.00 -8.98
C ASP A 60 -9.57 -5.52 -10.23
N VAL A 61 -9.11 -4.38 -10.78
CA VAL A 61 -9.46 -3.92 -12.13
C VAL A 61 -9.53 -5.20 -12.93
N THR A 62 -10.74 -5.64 -13.25
CA THR A 62 -11.00 -7.02 -13.63
C THR A 62 -10.00 -7.36 -14.72
N GLU A 63 -9.46 -8.57 -14.73
CA GLU A 63 -8.64 -9.03 -15.85
C GLU A 63 -9.31 -8.71 -17.22
N ALA A 64 -10.64 -8.53 -17.24
CA ALA A 64 -11.43 -8.00 -18.35
C ALA A 64 -11.10 -6.56 -18.82
N GLU A 65 -10.64 -5.62 -17.98
CA GLU A 65 -10.21 -4.26 -18.39
C GLU A 65 -8.72 -4.17 -18.78
N LYS A 66 -7.93 -5.21 -18.46
CA LYS A 66 -6.53 -5.37 -18.92
C LYS A 66 -6.42 -6.27 -20.15
N ALA A 67 -7.43 -7.06 -20.44
CA ALA A 67 -7.53 -7.79 -21.68
C ALA A 67 -7.52 -6.80 -22.84
N ALA A 68 -6.77 -7.12 -23.91
CA ALA A 68 -6.91 -6.42 -25.17
C ALA A 68 -8.39 -6.37 -25.57
N PRO A 69 -8.87 -5.27 -26.16
CA PRO A 69 -10.27 -5.15 -26.53
C PRO A 69 -10.69 -6.34 -27.39
N SER A 70 -11.88 -6.89 -27.12
CA SER A 70 -12.56 -7.78 -28.08
C SER A 70 -12.71 -7.04 -29.40
N ALA A 71 -12.69 -7.76 -30.53
CA ALA A 71 -12.71 -7.24 -31.90
C ALA A 71 -13.87 -6.26 -32.25
N ASP A 72 -14.84 -6.05 -31.34
CA ASP A 72 -16.03 -5.19 -31.49
C ASP A 72 -16.03 -3.90 -30.62
N ALA A 73 -14.91 -3.50 -29.99
CA ALA A 73 -14.88 -2.24 -29.24
C ALA A 73 -14.80 -1.02 -30.20
N ASP A 74 -15.87 -0.23 -30.28
CA ASP A 74 -15.93 0.99 -31.10
C ASP A 74 -15.04 2.10 -30.51
N HIS A 75 -13.77 2.12 -30.92
CA HIS A 75 -12.79 3.13 -30.51
C HIS A 75 -12.85 4.43 -31.34
N SER A 76 -13.86 4.58 -32.21
CA SER A 76 -13.93 5.69 -33.17
C SER A 76 -13.91 7.07 -32.53
N GLN A 77 -14.65 7.27 -31.45
CA GLN A 77 -14.71 8.58 -30.75
C GLN A 77 -13.44 8.89 -29.95
N THR A 78 -12.80 7.86 -29.38
CA THR A 78 -11.53 8.00 -28.66
C THR A 78 -10.39 8.32 -29.64
N LEU A 79 -10.35 7.65 -30.80
CA LEU A 79 -9.37 7.93 -31.84
C LEU A 79 -9.52 9.34 -32.41
N GLU A 80 -10.76 9.85 -32.56
CA GLU A 80 -10.97 11.23 -33.00
C GLU A 80 -10.49 12.25 -31.94
N SER A 81 -10.73 11.98 -30.65
CA SER A 81 -10.21 12.82 -29.57
C SER A 81 -8.68 12.82 -29.54
N PHE A 82 -8.04 11.68 -29.81
CA PHE A 82 -6.59 11.58 -29.91
C PHE A 82 -6.04 12.29 -31.16
N ARG A 83 -6.77 12.22 -32.27
CA ARG A 83 -6.44 12.91 -33.52
C ARG A 83 -6.39 14.42 -33.33
N VAL A 84 -7.35 14.98 -32.59
CA VAL A 84 -7.35 16.42 -32.25
C VAL A 84 -6.16 16.79 -31.37
N LEU A 85 -5.71 15.88 -30.50
CA LEU A 85 -4.60 16.12 -29.57
C LEU A 85 -3.22 16.02 -30.24
N CYS A 86 -2.95 14.94 -31.00
CA CYS A 86 -1.62 14.62 -31.52
C CYS A 86 -1.49 14.71 -33.06
N GLY A 87 -2.60 14.97 -33.76
CA GLY A 87 -2.63 15.02 -35.22
C GLY A 87 -2.81 13.66 -35.91
N ASP A 88 -2.94 13.70 -37.25
CA ASP A 88 -3.26 12.53 -38.08
C ASP A 88 -2.18 11.44 -38.08
N ALA A 89 -0.91 11.83 -38.09
CA ALA A 89 0.22 10.88 -38.16
C ALA A 89 0.27 9.97 -36.93
N ASP A 90 0.16 10.55 -35.74
CA ASP A 90 0.17 9.83 -34.47
C ASP A 90 -1.10 8.99 -34.29
N CYS A 91 -2.26 9.51 -34.73
CA CYS A 91 -3.52 8.77 -34.68
C CYS A 91 -3.48 7.51 -35.58
N ASN A 92 -2.90 7.63 -36.78
CA ASN A 92 -2.71 6.48 -37.67
C ASN A 92 -1.75 5.45 -37.06
N ALA A 93 -0.68 5.89 -36.39
CA ALA A 93 0.25 5.01 -35.69
C ALA A 93 -0.40 4.25 -34.52
N LEU A 94 -1.28 4.93 -33.76
CA LEU A 94 -2.07 4.30 -32.70
C LEU A 94 -3.12 3.32 -33.25
N ARG A 95 -3.81 3.67 -34.33
CA ARG A 95 -4.77 2.78 -35.01
C ARG A 95 -4.09 1.50 -35.48
N GLY A 96 -2.93 1.62 -36.14
CA GLY A 96 -2.14 0.46 -36.57
C GLY A 96 -1.59 -0.38 -35.41
N LEU A 97 -1.39 0.20 -34.22
CA LEU A 97 -1.09 -0.57 -33.01
C LEU A 97 -2.31 -1.38 -32.54
N LEU A 98 -3.48 -0.76 -32.46
CA LEU A 98 -4.71 -1.42 -32.02
C LEU A 98 -5.16 -2.55 -32.97
N GLU A 99 -5.02 -2.34 -34.28
CA GLU A 99 -5.31 -3.37 -35.29
C GLU A 99 -4.37 -4.58 -35.17
N ARG A 100 -3.07 -4.36 -34.94
CA ARG A 100 -2.10 -5.45 -34.68
C ARG A 100 -2.43 -6.24 -33.41
N MET A 101 -3.01 -5.58 -32.41
CA MET A 101 -3.43 -6.21 -31.16
C MET A 101 -4.72 -7.03 -31.33
N SER A 102 -5.65 -6.59 -32.18
CA SER A 102 -6.89 -7.31 -32.50
C SER A 102 -6.65 -8.56 -33.34
N ALA A 103 -5.58 -8.60 -34.14
CA ALA A 103 -5.22 -9.72 -35.02
C ALA A 103 -4.63 -10.97 -34.32
N GLY A 104 -4.58 -11.01 -32.98
CA GLY A 104 -4.44 -12.26 -32.22
C GLY A 104 -3.03 -12.86 -32.07
N GLY A 105 -1.96 -12.06 -32.13
CA GLY A 105 -0.60 -12.53 -31.81
C GLY A 105 -0.13 -12.13 -30.41
N ASP A 106 -0.20 -13.03 -29.43
CA ASP A 106 0.27 -12.84 -28.05
C ASP A 106 1.82 -12.84 -27.91
N SER A 107 2.54 -12.50 -28.98
CA SER A 107 3.99 -12.45 -28.99
C SER A 107 4.49 -11.25 -29.80
N ASP A 108 4.96 -10.25 -29.06
CA ASP A 108 5.84 -9.17 -29.50
C ASP A 108 5.22 -8.11 -30.44
N VAL A 109 4.22 -7.38 -29.93
CA VAL A 109 3.74 -6.17 -30.60
C VAL A 109 4.78 -5.05 -30.41
N SER A 110 5.52 -4.73 -31.47
CA SER A 110 6.55 -3.69 -31.42
C SER A 110 5.97 -2.33 -31.01
N PRO A 111 6.65 -1.61 -30.09
CA PRO A 111 6.17 -0.34 -29.57
C PRO A 111 6.04 0.71 -30.67
N VAL A 112 5.09 1.62 -30.49
CA VAL A 112 4.92 2.79 -31.38
C VAL A 112 5.57 4.00 -30.74
N ILE A 113 6.30 4.78 -31.53
CA ILE A 113 6.87 6.06 -31.14
C ILE A 113 6.05 7.15 -31.79
N LEU A 114 5.51 8.04 -30.98
CA LEU A 114 4.78 9.22 -31.44
C LEU A 114 5.74 10.30 -31.91
N SER A 115 5.20 11.27 -32.63
CA SER A 115 5.96 12.39 -33.19
C SER A 115 6.76 13.16 -32.12
N PRO A 116 7.91 13.76 -32.47
CA PRO A 116 8.71 14.51 -31.52
C PRO A 116 7.93 15.71 -30.97
N ASP A 117 7.93 15.84 -29.65
CA ASP A 117 7.24 16.89 -28.92
C ASP A 117 8.22 17.56 -27.96
N ALA A 118 8.43 18.87 -28.11
CA ALA A 118 9.29 19.65 -27.24
C ALA A 118 8.57 20.08 -25.95
N ASP A 119 7.25 20.22 -25.96
CA ASP A 119 6.48 20.72 -24.82
C ASP A 119 6.24 19.64 -23.76
N LYS A 120 6.62 19.93 -22.52
CA LYS A 120 6.40 19.03 -21.40
C LYS A 120 4.93 18.97 -20.97
N ALA A 121 4.19 20.06 -21.11
CA ALA A 121 2.78 20.11 -20.76
C ALA A 121 1.97 19.21 -21.71
N HIS A 122 2.16 19.40 -23.02
CA HIS A 122 1.56 18.54 -24.05
C HIS A 122 1.92 17.06 -23.87
N ARG A 123 3.21 16.71 -23.67
CA ARG A 123 3.58 15.30 -23.37
C ARG A 123 2.85 14.72 -22.16
N SER A 124 2.62 15.54 -21.12
CA SER A 124 1.90 15.09 -19.91
C SER A 124 0.42 14.85 -20.18
N GLU A 125 -0.20 15.66 -21.04
CA GLU A 125 -1.58 15.52 -21.49
C GLU A 125 -1.77 14.22 -22.29
N VAL A 126 -0.86 13.94 -23.23
CA VAL A 126 -0.83 12.69 -23.98
C VAL A 126 -0.69 11.48 -23.05
N HIS A 127 0.23 11.53 -22.07
CA HIS A 127 0.34 10.47 -21.05
C HIS A 127 -0.97 10.25 -20.26
N ASN A 128 -1.70 11.33 -19.93
CA ASN A 128 -2.98 11.22 -19.22
C ASN A 128 -4.10 10.67 -20.12
N PHE A 129 -4.08 11.01 -21.40
CA PHE A 129 -5.01 10.48 -22.39
C PHE A 129 -4.91 8.96 -22.47
N PHE A 130 -3.69 8.41 -22.60
CA PHE A 130 -3.48 6.95 -22.60
C PHE A 130 -3.89 6.29 -21.30
N LYS A 131 -3.56 6.88 -20.14
CA LYS A 131 -3.97 6.36 -18.83
C LYS A 131 -5.49 6.29 -18.64
N THR A 132 -6.21 7.23 -19.24
CA THR A 132 -7.67 7.35 -19.09
C THR A 132 -8.40 6.41 -20.04
N ASN A 133 -7.96 6.37 -21.31
CA ASN A 133 -8.72 5.72 -22.38
C ASN A 133 -8.17 4.33 -22.77
N PHE A 134 -6.89 4.05 -22.52
CA PHE A 134 -6.22 2.82 -22.94
C PHE A 134 -5.43 2.20 -21.79
N LYS A 135 -6.13 1.68 -20.77
CA LYS A 135 -5.54 1.13 -19.53
C LYS A 135 -4.58 -0.05 -19.75
N PHE A 136 -4.71 -0.75 -20.88
CA PHE A 136 -3.83 -1.84 -21.29
C PHE A 136 -2.54 -1.36 -21.98
N LEU A 137 -2.44 -0.08 -22.34
CA LEU A 137 -1.23 0.54 -22.90
C LEU A 137 -0.45 1.28 -21.82
N VAL A 138 0.88 1.24 -21.93
CA VAL A 138 1.80 1.96 -21.04
C VAL A 138 2.68 2.88 -21.88
N THR A 139 2.91 4.10 -21.37
CA THR A 139 3.64 5.15 -22.07
C THR A 139 4.86 5.64 -21.28
N ASP A 140 5.97 5.88 -21.97
CA ASP A 140 7.18 6.51 -21.42
C ASP A 140 7.74 7.59 -22.36
N THR A 141 8.43 8.59 -21.81
CA THR A 141 9.10 9.62 -22.60
C THR A 141 10.52 9.18 -22.92
N VAL A 142 10.85 9.13 -24.21
CA VAL A 142 12.17 8.80 -24.76
C VAL A 142 12.74 10.03 -25.47
N GLU A 143 14.06 10.17 -25.57
CA GLU A 143 14.70 11.22 -26.39
C GLU A 143 14.54 10.85 -27.89
N HIS A 144 14.53 11.82 -28.79
CA HIS A 144 14.47 11.55 -30.22
C HIS A 144 15.85 11.13 -30.74
N SER A 145 15.93 10.53 -31.95
CA SER A 145 17.22 10.19 -32.60
C SER A 145 18.17 11.38 -32.72
N ASP A 146 17.62 12.59 -32.74
CA ASP A 146 18.35 13.85 -32.92
C ASP A 146 18.92 14.40 -31.60
N GLY A 147 18.64 13.75 -30.46
CA GLY A 147 19.17 14.11 -29.13
C GLY A 147 18.63 15.42 -28.53
N VAL A 148 17.83 16.19 -29.27
CA VAL A 148 17.29 17.49 -28.83
C VAL A 148 15.82 17.42 -28.43
N GLN A 149 15.00 16.68 -29.18
CA GLN A 149 13.56 16.55 -28.93
C GLN A 149 13.24 15.29 -28.13
N LYS A 150 12.03 15.20 -27.58
CA LYS A 150 11.55 14.01 -26.84
C LYS A 150 10.30 13.47 -27.51
N CYS A 151 10.14 12.17 -27.55
CA CYS A 151 8.94 11.52 -28.07
C CYS A 151 8.34 10.61 -27.00
N ILE A 152 7.06 10.25 -27.20
CA ILE A 152 6.35 9.33 -26.32
C ILE A 152 6.35 7.96 -27.00
N ARG A 153 6.83 6.95 -26.28
CA ARG A 153 6.77 5.56 -26.69
C ARG A 153 5.58 4.89 -26.02
N VAL A 154 4.80 4.15 -26.80
CA VAL A 154 3.58 3.45 -26.40
C VAL A 154 3.78 1.95 -26.59
N ARG A 155 3.48 1.16 -25.55
CA ARG A 155 3.60 -0.31 -25.59
C ARG A 155 2.44 -1.00 -24.88
N LEU A 156 2.20 -2.26 -25.21
CA LEU A 156 1.27 -3.10 -24.45
C LEU A 156 1.82 -3.34 -23.03
N GLY A 157 0.96 -3.19 -22.03
CA GLY A 157 1.27 -3.52 -20.65
C GLY A 157 1.33 -5.03 -20.48
N SER A 158 2.50 -5.56 -20.17
CA SER A 158 2.67 -6.98 -19.87
C SER A 158 1.72 -7.39 -18.73
N GLY A 159 0.80 -8.31 -19.04
CA GLY A 159 0.03 -9.07 -18.07
C GLY A 159 0.97 -9.88 -17.17
N ALA A 160 0.57 -10.09 -15.93
CA ALA A 160 1.32 -10.88 -14.97
C ALA A 160 1.41 -12.35 -15.44
N GLY A 161 2.50 -12.73 -16.13
CA GLY A 161 2.64 -14.09 -16.64
C GLY A 161 4.08 -14.46 -17.03
N GLY A 162 4.87 -14.89 -16.06
CA GLY A 162 5.92 -15.91 -16.24
C GLY A 162 7.29 -15.49 -16.78
N GLY A 163 8.33 -15.67 -15.96
CA GLY A 163 9.65 -16.06 -16.49
C GLY A 163 10.88 -15.36 -15.91
N ARG A 164 11.43 -15.96 -14.84
CA ARG A 164 12.88 -16.19 -14.60
C ARG A 164 13.87 -15.06 -14.93
N GLY A 165 14.47 -14.50 -13.88
CA GLY A 165 15.75 -13.82 -13.99
C GLY A 165 16.18 -13.17 -12.68
N GLY A 166 16.88 -13.92 -11.83
CA GLY A 166 17.58 -13.34 -10.69
C GLY A 166 18.61 -12.31 -11.17
N GLY A 167 18.74 -11.21 -10.44
CA GLY A 167 19.73 -10.19 -10.76
C GLY A 167 19.72 -9.07 -9.73
N GLY A 168 20.79 -8.98 -8.96
CA GLY A 168 20.90 -8.10 -7.81
C GLY A 168 20.87 -6.61 -8.16
N ARG A 169 20.81 -5.82 -7.09
CA ARG A 169 20.98 -4.36 -7.07
C ARG A 169 22.23 -3.95 -7.87
N GLY A 170 22.03 -3.56 -9.13
CA GLY A 170 23.06 -2.94 -9.97
C GLY A 170 23.11 -1.44 -9.74
N ARG A 171 24.18 -0.97 -9.11
CA ARG A 171 24.58 0.44 -9.07
C ARG A 171 24.61 1.01 -10.50
N LYS A 172 24.02 2.18 -10.67
CA LYS A 172 24.05 3.02 -11.88
C LYS A 172 25.50 3.30 -12.28
N ARG A 173 26.07 2.50 -13.19
CA ARG A 173 27.27 2.88 -13.95
C ARG A 173 26.79 3.70 -15.14
N LYS A 174 27.12 4.99 -15.15
CA LYS A 174 27.04 5.82 -16.36
C LYS A 174 27.97 5.17 -17.40
N ASN A 175 27.40 4.61 -18.47
CA ASN A 175 28.18 4.28 -19.66
C ASN A 175 28.01 5.44 -20.64
N MET A 176 29.10 6.16 -20.90
CA MET A 176 29.21 7.08 -22.03
C MET A 176 29.49 6.24 -23.28
N GLY A 177 28.68 6.41 -24.33
CA GLY A 177 28.96 5.88 -25.67
C GLY A 177 27.81 5.05 -26.25
N GLY A 178 27.11 5.63 -27.24
CA GLY A 178 26.11 4.93 -28.07
C GLY A 178 24.85 5.75 -28.32
N SER A 179 24.90 6.67 -29.28
CA SER A 179 23.80 7.52 -29.74
C SER A 179 22.83 6.76 -30.64
N GLY A 180 21.96 5.93 -30.05
CA GLY A 180 20.87 5.27 -30.76
C GLY A 180 19.97 4.47 -29.82
N TRP A 181 18.65 4.63 -29.99
CA TRP A 181 17.65 3.85 -29.28
C TRP A 181 17.84 2.36 -29.60
N ARG A 182 18.23 1.58 -28.59
CA ARG A 182 18.13 0.12 -28.66
C ARG A 182 16.77 -0.29 -28.10
N ASP A 183 16.14 -1.22 -28.80
CA ASP A 183 14.86 -1.85 -28.42
C ASP A 183 14.88 -2.35 -26.96
N ASP A 184 16.06 -2.76 -26.47
CA ASP A 184 16.33 -3.26 -25.11
C ASP A 184 16.44 -2.19 -23.99
N SER A 185 16.07 -0.93 -24.23
CA SER A 185 16.20 0.14 -23.22
C SER A 185 15.20 -0.04 -22.04
N PRO A 186 15.67 -0.13 -20.77
CA PRO A 186 14.81 -0.43 -19.63
C PRO A 186 13.70 0.60 -19.41
N PHE A 187 12.45 0.12 -19.31
CA PHE A 187 11.26 0.95 -19.17
C PHE A 187 11.15 1.65 -17.80
N ASP A 188 10.80 2.93 -17.79
CA ASP A 188 10.55 3.68 -16.55
C ASP A 188 9.12 3.48 -16.03
N SER A 189 8.91 2.42 -15.24
CA SER A 189 7.60 2.05 -14.69
C SER A 189 7.13 2.91 -13.51
N ARG A 190 7.82 4.01 -13.17
CA ARG A 190 7.53 4.84 -11.99
C ARG A 190 6.17 5.56 -12.04
N GLY A 191 5.48 5.56 -13.18
CA GLY A 191 4.21 6.25 -13.39
C GLY A 191 2.94 5.38 -13.41
N SER A 192 3.05 4.05 -13.34
CA SER A 192 1.89 3.13 -13.40
C SER A 192 1.41 2.74 -12.00
N SER A 193 1.01 3.71 -11.18
CA SER A 193 0.21 3.38 -9.99
C SER A 193 -1.26 3.38 -10.41
N ASN A 194 -1.78 2.22 -10.83
CA ASN A 194 -3.18 1.99 -11.18
C ASN A 194 -4.06 2.05 -9.90
N TRP A 195 -4.08 3.20 -9.23
CA TRP A 195 -4.90 3.47 -8.05
C TRP A 195 -6.10 4.29 -8.50
N SER A 196 -7.27 3.68 -8.52
CA SER A 196 -8.51 4.31 -8.93
C SER A 196 -8.85 5.49 -8.02
N ASP A 197 -9.27 6.62 -8.61
CA ASP A 197 -9.60 7.85 -7.87
C ASP A 197 -10.78 7.70 -6.91
N HIS A 198 -11.59 6.66 -7.13
CA HIS A 198 -12.72 6.29 -6.27
C HIS A 198 -12.30 5.55 -5.00
N VAL A 199 -11.10 4.94 -4.97
CA VAL A 199 -10.61 4.19 -3.82
C VAL A 199 -9.78 5.11 -2.91
N GLY A 200 -10.15 5.12 -1.63
CA GLY A 200 -9.44 5.85 -0.59
C GLY A 200 -7.92 5.68 -0.63
N LYS A 201 -7.14 6.76 -0.47
CA LYS A 201 -5.67 6.69 -0.50
C LYS A 201 -5.08 5.86 0.65
N PHE A 202 -5.84 5.63 1.72
CA PHE A 202 -5.43 4.86 2.88
C PHE A 202 -6.30 3.61 3.05
N LEU A 203 -5.63 2.49 3.27
CA LEU A 203 -6.23 1.26 3.74
C LEU A 203 -6.10 1.24 5.27
N ARG A 204 -7.22 1.09 5.99
CA ARG A 204 -7.20 0.80 7.43
C ARG A 204 -7.44 -0.68 7.66
N PHE A 205 -6.76 -1.21 8.66
CA PHE A 205 -6.84 -2.60 9.07
C PHE A 205 -6.60 -2.69 10.58
N HIS A 206 -6.95 -3.83 11.16
CA HIS A 206 -6.63 -4.14 12.55
C HIS A 206 -5.31 -4.90 12.61
N LEU A 207 -4.39 -4.41 13.43
CA LEU A 207 -3.14 -5.07 13.76
C LEU A 207 -3.30 -5.80 15.09
N TYR A 208 -3.15 -7.12 15.04
CA TYR A 208 -2.99 -7.98 16.20
C TYR A 208 -1.51 -8.34 16.36
N LYS A 209 -0.98 -8.21 17.58
CA LYS A 209 0.41 -8.58 17.89
C LYS A 209 0.51 -9.26 19.25
N GLU A 210 1.44 -10.20 19.35
CA GLU A 210 1.75 -10.94 20.57
C GLU A 210 3.23 -10.73 20.92
N ASN A 211 3.47 -10.26 22.15
CA ASN A 211 4.81 -10.08 22.71
C ASN A 211 5.76 -9.24 21.83
N LYS A 212 5.24 -8.20 21.16
CA LYS A 212 5.98 -7.34 20.23
C LYS A 212 5.67 -5.87 20.44
N ASP A 213 6.66 -5.03 20.16
CA ASP A 213 6.43 -3.60 20.06
C ASP A 213 5.63 -3.24 18.79
N THR A 214 4.92 -2.12 18.84
CA THR A 214 4.07 -1.65 17.72
C THR A 214 4.92 -1.29 16.50
N GLN A 215 6.01 -0.53 16.70
CA GLN A 215 6.88 -0.11 15.60
C GLN A 215 7.69 -1.29 15.06
N GLU A 216 8.08 -2.22 15.92
CA GLU A 216 8.72 -3.48 15.51
C GLU A 216 7.80 -4.28 14.57
N ALA A 217 6.53 -4.49 14.96
CA ALA A 217 5.56 -5.21 14.15
C ALA A 217 5.32 -4.55 12.78
N LEU A 218 5.14 -3.23 12.76
CA LEU A 218 4.97 -2.46 11.53
C LEU A 218 6.25 -2.44 10.68
N GLY A 219 7.43 -2.46 11.29
CA GLY A 219 8.71 -2.55 10.60
C GLY A 219 8.88 -3.87 9.86
N VAL A 220 8.44 -5.00 10.45
CA VAL A 220 8.43 -6.31 9.77
C VAL A 220 7.48 -6.29 8.57
N ILE A 221 6.25 -5.83 8.75
CA ILE A 221 5.25 -5.71 7.67
C ILE A 221 5.80 -4.79 6.56
N GLY A 222 6.35 -3.63 6.91
CA GLY A 222 6.93 -2.66 5.98
C GLY A 222 8.06 -3.27 5.15
N LYS A 223 9.02 -3.96 5.78
CA LYS A 223 10.11 -4.65 5.07
C LYS A 223 9.60 -5.67 4.04
N MET A 224 8.54 -6.42 4.38
CA MET A 224 7.97 -7.43 3.47
C MET A 224 7.21 -6.81 2.30
N LEU A 225 6.67 -5.60 2.46
CA LEU A 225 5.97 -4.85 1.41
C LEU A 225 6.88 -3.86 0.65
N GLY A 226 8.14 -3.71 1.05
CA GLY A 226 9.04 -2.69 0.49
C GLY A 226 8.68 -1.26 0.90
N LEU A 227 8.01 -1.10 2.05
CA LEU A 227 7.54 0.18 2.58
C LEU A 227 8.37 0.64 3.78
N GLN A 228 8.39 1.96 3.99
CA GLN A 228 9.01 2.58 5.15
C GLN A 228 8.00 2.70 6.30
N SER A 229 8.47 2.73 7.55
CA SER A 229 7.59 2.84 8.73
C SER A 229 6.67 4.07 8.69
N ARG A 230 7.12 5.18 8.07
CA ARG A 230 6.31 6.40 7.88
C ARG A 230 5.07 6.22 7.00
N SER A 231 5.01 5.12 6.23
CA SER A 231 3.84 4.80 5.41
C SER A 231 2.67 4.28 6.25
N PHE A 232 2.92 3.93 7.52
CA PHE A 232 1.91 3.45 8.46
C PHE A 232 1.53 4.56 9.45
N GLY A 233 0.23 4.74 9.67
CA GLY A 233 -0.33 5.61 10.71
C GLY A 233 -1.01 4.78 11.80
N PHE A 234 -0.83 5.14 13.07
CA PHE A 234 -1.48 4.50 14.22
C PHE A 234 -1.77 5.51 15.34
N ALA A 235 -2.77 5.22 16.18
CA ALA A 235 -3.23 6.17 17.20
C ALA A 235 -2.38 6.20 18.48
N GLY A 236 -1.67 5.12 18.77
CA GLY A 236 -0.72 5.05 19.88
C GLY A 236 -0.02 3.71 19.94
N THR A 237 1.13 3.65 20.58
CA THR A 237 1.82 2.40 20.87
C THR A 237 1.06 1.60 21.94
N LYS A 238 1.19 0.27 21.89
CA LYS A 238 0.60 -0.65 22.85
C LYS A 238 1.69 -1.50 23.50
N ASP A 239 1.44 -1.99 24.71
CA ASP A 239 2.36 -2.81 25.49
C ASP A 239 3.08 -3.88 24.64
N LYS A 240 4.40 -4.00 24.84
CA LYS A 240 5.19 -5.06 24.22
C LYS A 240 4.82 -6.43 24.80
N ARG A 241 4.88 -6.57 26.13
CA ARG A 241 4.59 -7.83 26.85
C ARG A 241 3.09 -7.98 27.10
N ALA A 242 2.35 -8.16 26.02
CA ALA A 242 0.90 -8.28 25.99
C ALA A 242 0.43 -8.95 24.70
N VAL A 243 -0.86 -9.32 24.65
CA VAL A 243 -1.60 -9.52 23.40
C VAL A 243 -2.36 -8.24 23.12
N THR A 244 -2.16 -7.62 21.96
CA THR A 244 -2.76 -6.31 21.68
C THR A 244 -3.39 -6.24 20.30
N THR A 245 -4.55 -5.60 20.21
CA THR A 245 -5.22 -5.27 18.95
C THR A 245 -5.41 -3.76 18.83
N GLN A 246 -5.05 -3.17 17.68
CA GLN A 246 -5.17 -1.73 17.41
C GLN A 246 -5.48 -1.43 15.94
N GLN A 247 -6.03 -0.24 15.65
CA GLN A 247 -6.21 0.23 14.29
C GLN A 247 -4.90 0.76 13.73
N VAL A 248 -4.67 0.47 12.45
CA VAL A 248 -3.54 0.96 11.67
C VAL A 248 -4.03 1.38 10.30
N THR A 249 -3.41 2.40 9.72
CA THR A 249 -3.61 2.84 8.35
C THR A 249 -2.32 2.68 7.56
N VAL A 250 -2.42 2.43 6.25
CA VAL A 250 -1.27 2.41 5.34
C VAL A 250 -1.62 3.09 4.01
N PHE A 251 -0.68 3.86 3.46
CA PHE A 251 -0.89 4.62 2.23
C PHE A 251 -0.70 3.77 0.96
N LYS A 252 -1.71 3.77 0.08
CA LYS A 252 -1.71 3.12 -1.26
C LYS A 252 -1.25 1.66 -1.26
N VAL A 253 -1.76 0.86 -0.32
CA VAL A 253 -1.55 -0.59 -0.28
C VAL A 253 -2.89 -1.29 -0.41
N GLN A 254 -2.95 -2.31 -1.26
CA GLN A 254 -4.13 -3.15 -1.42
C GLN A 254 -4.24 -4.18 -0.27
N ALA A 255 -5.47 -4.50 0.13
CA ALA A 255 -5.75 -5.42 1.23
C ALA A 255 -5.21 -6.84 0.97
N ASN A 256 -5.26 -7.31 -0.28
CA ASN A 256 -4.73 -8.62 -0.69
C ASN A 256 -3.25 -8.79 -0.32
N LYS A 257 -2.43 -7.76 -0.53
CA LYS A 257 -0.99 -7.77 -0.21
C LYS A 257 -0.74 -7.91 1.28
N LEU A 258 -1.55 -7.26 2.12
CA LEU A 258 -1.46 -7.39 3.58
C LEU A 258 -1.97 -8.74 4.06
N ALA A 259 -3.12 -9.19 3.56
CA ALA A 259 -3.72 -10.48 3.93
C ALA A 259 -2.78 -11.66 3.62
N ALA A 260 -2.09 -11.62 2.47
CA ALA A 260 -1.11 -12.64 2.08
C ALA A 260 0.08 -12.77 3.05
N LEU A 261 0.39 -11.72 3.84
CA LEU A 261 1.47 -11.78 4.83
C LEU A 261 1.11 -12.61 6.06
N ASN A 262 -0.18 -12.81 6.36
CA ASN A 262 -0.60 -13.50 7.59
C ASN A 262 0.02 -14.90 7.75
N ASN A 263 0.28 -15.60 6.65
CA ASN A 263 0.90 -16.93 6.65
C ASN A 263 2.40 -16.91 6.96
N ARG A 264 3.04 -15.75 6.81
CA ARG A 264 4.49 -15.55 6.98
C ARG A 264 4.83 -14.78 8.25
N LEU A 265 3.85 -14.13 8.86
CA LEU A 265 3.99 -13.34 10.07
C LEU A 265 3.85 -14.22 11.33
N PHE A 266 4.86 -14.21 12.19
CA PHE A 266 4.85 -14.95 13.46
C PHE A 266 4.45 -14.02 14.62
N GLY A 267 3.37 -14.36 15.34
CA GLY A 267 2.82 -13.55 16.44
C GLY A 267 2.42 -12.12 16.02
N ILE A 268 2.06 -11.95 14.74
CA ILE A 268 1.43 -10.76 14.17
C ILE A 268 0.34 -11.26 13.22
N LYS A 269 -0.84 -10.65 13.27
CA LYS A 269 -1.92 -10.89 12.31
C LYS A 269 -2.55 -9.56 11.91
N VAL A 270 -3.01 -9.49 10.67
CA VAL A 270 -3.71 -8.33 10.11
C VAL A 270 -5.05 -8.76 9.49
N GLY A 271 -6.07 -7.94 9.64
CA GLY A 271 -7.42 -8.25 9.15
C GLY A 271 -8.35 -7.06 9.33
N ASN A 272 -9.66 -7.30 9.23
CA ASN A 272 -10.70 -6.25 9.29
C ASN A 272 -10.33 -5.07 8.38
N PHE A 273 -10.09 -5.37 7.10
CA PHE A 273 -9.67 -4.41 6.10
C PHE A 273 -10.85 -3.50 5.72
N TRP A 274 -10.61 -2.20 5.58
CA TRP A 274 -11.55 -1.29 4.92
C TRP A 274 -10.79 -0.16 4.21
N TYR A 275 -11.28 0.23 3.04
CA TYR A 275 -10.76 1.39 2.32
C TYR A 275 -11.46 2.66 2.83
N MET A 276 -10.70 3.73 3.03
CA MET A 276 -11.24 5.05 3.36
C MET A 276 -11.89 5.68 2.11
N ILE A 277 -13.09 5.26 1.71
CA ILE A 277 -13.75 5.77 0.50
C ILE A 277 -13.96 7.29 0.61
N LYS A 278 -13.65 8.00 -0.48
CA LYS A 278 -13.96 9.43 -0.65
C LYS A 278 -15.46 9.60 -0.94
N CYS A 279 -16.34 9.27 0.00
CA CYS A 279 -17.77 9.50 -0.18
C CYS A 279 -18.14 10.93 0.18
N ILE A 280 -18.94 11.50 -0.72
CA ILE A 280 -19.63 12.78 -0.65
C ILE A 280 -20.66 12.65 0.46
N LEU A 281 -20.26 12.85 1.71
CA LEU A 281 -21.10 13.27 2.83
C LEU A 281 -20.16 13.64 3.96
N SER A 282 -20.35 14.87 4.43
CA SER A 282 -19.54 15.54 5.46
C SER A 282 -19.25 14.61 6.65
N SER A 283 -17.97 14.55 7.07
CA SER A 283 -17.47 13.96 8.33
C SER A 283 -16.77 12.59 8.30
N TYR A 284 -15.99 12.24 7.26
CA TYR A 284 -15.01 11.14 7.40
C TYR A 284 -13.59 11.53 6.96
N VAL A 285 -12.62 11.13 7.79
CA VAL A 285 -11.22 11.58 7.86
C VAL A 285 -10.47 11.21 6.58
N LYS A 286 -10.06 12.21 5.79
CA LYS A 286 -9.29 12.05 4.54
C LYS A 286 -7.83 11.60 4.73
N GLU A 287 -7.43 11.28 5.95
CA GLU A 287 -6.03 11.20 6.38
C GLU A 287 -5.74 9.88 7.11
N GLY A 288 -4.47 9.47 7.07
CA GLY A 288 -4.00 8.35 7.87
C GLY A 288 -4.20 8.60 9.37
N LEU A 289 -4.29 7.52 10.14
CA LEU A 289 -4.44 7.58 11.59
C LEU A 289 -3.21 8.25 12.21
N THR A 290 -3.41 9.30 13.00
CA THR A 290 -2.34 10.01 13.70
C THR A 290 -2.35 9.71 15.20
N LEU A 291 -1.29 10.09 15.92
CA LEU A 291 -1.19 9.87 17.36
C LEU A 291 -2.31 10.60 18.12
N GLY A 292 -2.82 9.96 19.17
CA GLY A 292 -3.93 10.46 19.98
C GLY A 292 -5.31 10.27 19.35
N GLN A 293 -5.40 9.63 18.16
CA GLN A 293 -6.67 9.35 17.50
C GLN A 293 -7.37 8.08 18.03
N LEU A 294 -7.48 7.93 19.35
CA LEU A 294 -8.19 6.86 20.03
C LEU A 294 -8.95 7.44 21.24
N MET A 295 -10.00 6.76 21.70
CA MET A 295 -10.69 7.12 22.96
C MET A 295 -10.00 6.52 24.19
N GLY A 296 -9.32 5.38 24.03
CA GLY A 296 -8.67 4.70 25.13
C GLY A 296 -8.34 3.25 24.81
N ASN A 297 -8.14 2.47 25.86
CA ASN A 297 -7.84 1.04 25.75
C ASN A 297 -8.72 0.25 26.71
N ARG A 298 -9.25 -0.88 26.24
CA ARG A 298 -9.89 -1.88 27.09
C ARG A 298 -8.87 -2.93 27.47
N PHE A 299 -8.64 -3.04 28.77
CA PHE A 299 -7.75 -4.05 29.34
C PHE A 299 -8.54 -5.27 29.78
N THR A 300 -7.96 -6.45 29.58
CA THR A 300 -8.38 -7.69 30.25
C THR A 300 -7.13 -8.25 30.90
N ILE A 301 -7.13 -8.27 32.23
CA ILE A 301 -5.97 -8.58 33.05
C ILE A 301 -6.30 -9.78 33.92
N THR A 302 -5.44 -10.79 33.85
CA THR A 302 -5.48 -11.95 34.73
C THR A 302 -4.35 -11.82 35.75
N LEU A 303 -4.71 -11.70 37.02
CA LEU A 303 -3.77 -11.84 38.13
C LEU A 303 -3.64 -13.32 38.47
N ARG A 304 -2.40 -13.83 38.54
CA ARG A 304 -2.10 -15.23 38.88
C ARG A 304 -1.60 -15.33 40.30
N TYR A 305 -1.78 -16.49 40.94
CA TYR A 305 -1.27 -16.79 42.29
C TYR A 305 -1.64 -15.70 43.32
N CYS A 306 -2.94 -15.43 43.43
CA CYS A 306 -3.44 -14.43 44.37
C CYS A 306 -3.40 -14.97 45.81
N PHE A 307 -2.68 -14.28 46.69
CA PHE A 307 -2.64 -14.58 48.13
C PHE A 307 -3.36 -13.48 48.89
N PHE A 308 -4.47 -13.86 49.52
CA PHE A 308 -5.24 -13.01 50.39
C PHE A 308 -4.82 -13.29 51.83
N TYR A 309 -4.52 -12.23 52.58
CA TYR A 309 -4.28 -12.36 54.00
C TYR A 309 -5.65 -12.53 54.68
N LEU A 310 -5.89 -13.72 55.24
CA LEU A 310 -7.04 -13.94 56.13
C LEU A 310 -6.76 -13.18 57.43
N SER A 311 -7.66 -12.25 57.75
CA SER A 311 -7.69 -11.51 59.02
C SER A 311 -8.16 -12.39 60.17
#